data_AF-A0A8J4XG28-F1
#
_entry.id   AF-A0A8J4XG28-F1
#
_cell.length_a   1.000
_cell.length_b   1.000
_cell.length_c   1.000
_cell.angle_alpha   90.00
_cell.angle_beta   90.00
_cell.angle_gamma   90.00
#
_symmetry.space_group_name_H-M   'P 1'
#
loop_
_entity.id
_entity.type
_entity.pdbx_description
1 polymer ?
#
loop_
_entity_poly.entity_id
_entity_poly.type
_entity_poly.pdbx_seq_one_letter_code
_entity_poly.pdbx_strand_id
1 'polypeptide(L)' 'KSCTQNLIFDYAMQACNRTCRSFSSHDPTCDISDDPVEGCGCPSGTHLDTPLKCSPRSLCNCNYPNGITGPGSKIIDGRQ' A
#
# COMPACT_ATOMS: atom_id res chain seq x y z
N LYS A 1 -18.03 -12.00 6.08
CA LYS A 1 -16.93 -11.78 7.07
C LYS A 1 -16.88 -10.28 7.36
N SER A 2 -16.67 -9.85 8.61
CA SER A 2 -16.61 -8.42 8.94
C SER A 2 -15.16 -7.94 8.93
N CYS A 3 -14.88 -6.84 8.22
CA CYS A 3 -13.58 -6.19 8.20
C CYS A 3 -13.62 -4.93 9.07
N THR A 4 -12.49 -4.54 9.63
CA THR A 4 -12.39 -3.35 10.49
C THR A 4 -12.21 -2.08 9.66
N GLN A 5 -12.44 -0.93 10.29
CA GLN A 5 -12.27 0.40 9.66
C GLN A 5 -13.02 0.54 8.32
N ASN A 6 -12.30 0.95 7.26
CA ASN A 6 -12.81 1.09 5.89
C ASN A 6 -12.27 0.01 4.94
N LEU A 7 -11.85 -1.14 5.47
CA LEU A 7 -11.49 -2.30 4.66
C LEU A 7 -12.75 -3.00 4.16
N ILE A 8 -12.65 -3.60 2.98
CA ILE A 8 -13.68 -4.45 2.39
C ILE A 8 -13.22 -5.91 2.39
N PHE A 9 -14.16 -6.83 2.51
CA PHE A 9 -13.90 -8.24 2.24
C PHE A 9 -13.97 -8.49 0.74
N ASP A 10 -13.02 -9.23 0.20
CA ASP A 10 -13.00 -9.66 -1.20
C ASP A 10 -12.43 -11.08 -1.29
N TYR A 11 -12.88 -11.82 -2.29
CA TYR A 11 -12.42 -13.17 -2.61
C TYR A 11 -11.13 -13.16 -3.41
N ALA A 12 -10.79 -12.02 -4.03
CA ALA A 12 -9.63 -11.88 -4.89
C ALA A 12 -8.66 -10.77 -4.44
N MET A 13 -8.31 -10.73 -3.14
CA MET A 13 -7.31 -9.79 -2.65
C MET A 13 -5.91 -10.16 -3.15
N GLN A 14 -5.18 -9.17 -3.66
CA GLN A 14 -3.80 -9.30 -4.12
C GLN A 14 -2.82 -8.83 -3.03
N ALA A 15 -1.63 -9.43 -2.97
CA ALA A 15 -0.58 -9.01 -2.04
C ALA A 15 0.11 -7.71 -2.50
N CYS A 16 0.46 -7.64 -3.78
CA CYS A 16 1.28 -6.58 -4.35
C CYS A 16 0.48 -5.34 -4.78
N ASN A 17 1.13 -4.17 -4.78
CA ASN A 17 0.52 -2.88 -5.13
C ASN A 17 -0.75 -2.49 -4.32
N ARG A 18 -0.93 -3.06 -3.11
CA ARG A 18 -2.10 -2.76 -2.24
C ARG A 18 -1.78 -1.93 -1.00
N THR A 19 -0.52 -1.65 -0.73
CA THR A 19 -0.09 -0.86 0.44
C THR A 19 0.69 0.37 0.02
N CYS A 20 0.66 1.43 0.82
CA CYS A 20 1.47 2.63 0.58
C CYS A 20 2.97 2.32 0.56
N ARG A 21 3.41 1.33 1.36
CA ARG A 21 4.80 0.86 1.41
C ARG A 21 5.25 0.25 0.08
N SER A 22 4.37 -0.51 -0.59
CA SER A 22 4.68 -1.14 -1.89
C SER A 22 5.03 -0.13 -2.99
N PHE A 23 4.63 1.14 -2.86
CA PHE A 23 5.03 2.19 -3.81
C PHE A 23 6.38 2.82 -3.54
N SER A 24 6.89 2.67 -2.31
CA SER A 24 8.11 3.38 -1.92
C SER A 24 9.36 2.57 -2.26
N SER A 25 9.24 1.25 -2.34
CA SER A 25 10.28 0.32 -2.74
C SER A 25 9.67 -0.84 -3.50
N HIS A 26 10.26 -1.20 -4.64
CA HIS A 26 9.91 -2.44 -5.33
C HIS A 26 10.24 -3.63 -4.43
N ASP A 27 9.28 -4.54 -4.28
CA ASP A 27 9.47 -5.82 -3.59
C ASP A 27 9.71 -6.89 -4.66
N PRO A 28 10.89 -7.52 -4.73
CA PRO A 28 11.19 -8.54 -5.74
C PRO A 28 10.25 -9.75 -5.69
N THR A 29 9.57 -9.99 -4.57
CA THR A 29 8.56 -11.06 -4.50
C THR A 29 7.35 -10.76 -5.40
N CYS A 30 7.08 -9.48 -5.67
CA CYS A 30 6.01 -9.04 -6.57
C CYS A 30 6.33 -9.18 -8.06
N ASP A 31 7.55 -9.62 -8.43
CA ASP A 31 7.88 -9.99 -9.81
C ASP A 31 7.33 -11.36 -10.19
N ILE A 32 6.90 -12.15 -9.20
CA ILE A 32 6.25 -13.44 -9.37
C ILE A 32 4.74 -13.22 -9.30
N SER A 33 3.98 -13.94 -10.13
CA SER A 33 2.53 -13.92 -10.05
C SER A 33 2.08 -14.64 -8.78
N ASP A 34 1.55 -13.89 -7.83
CA ASP A 34 0.87 -14.44 -6.66
C ASP A 34 -0.59 -14.79 -6.97
N ASP A 35 -1.06 -15.90 -6.42
CA ASP A 35 -2.47 -16.26 -6.47
C ASP A 35 -3.30 -15.36 -5.55
N PRO A 36 -4.48 -14.90 -5.99
CA PRO A 36 -5.35 -14.08 -5.17
C PRO A 36 -5.88 -14.88 -3.96
N VAL A 37 -6.10 -14.18 -2.85
CA VAL A 37 -6.59 -14.79 -1.60
C VAL A 37 -7.87 -14.13 -1.11
N GLU A 38 -8.69 -14.89 -0.38
CA GLU A 38 -9.86 -14.35 0.30
C GLU A 38 -9.44 -13.59 1.58
N GLY A 39 -9.88 -12.35 1.74
CA GLY A 39 -9.47 -11.56 2.89
C GLY A 39 -10.01 -10.14 2.95
N CYS A 40 -9.59 -9.42 3.98
CA CYS A 40 -9.88 -8.00 4.14
C CYS A 40 -8.76 -7.17 3.51
N GLY A 41 -9.13 -6.17 2.72
CA GLY A 41 -8.19 -5.25 2.11
C GLY A 41 -8.85 -3.94 1.70
N CYS A 42 -8.09 -3.09 1.02
CA CYS A 42 -8.61 -1.81 0.56
C CYS A 42 -9.39 -1.95 -0.75
N PRO A 43 -10.47 -1.18 -0.96
CA PRO A 43 -11.15 -1.14 -2.25
C PRO A 43 -10.23 -0.60 -3.35
N SER A 44 -10.53 -0.94 -4.61
CA SER A 44 -9.81 -0.46 -5.78
C SER A 44 -9.66 1.07 -5.77
N GLY A 45 -8.46 1.56 -6.10
CA GLY A 45 -8.12 2.98 -6.05
C GLY A 45 -7.62 3.48 -4.69
N THR A 46 -7.66 2.64 -3.65
CA THR A 46 -7.13 2.96 -2.31
C THR A 46 -6.11 1.92 -1.85
N HIS A 47 -5.23 2.34 -0.95
CA HIS A 47 -4.11 1.55 -0.46
C HIS A 47 -4.04 1.58 1.04
N LEU A 48 -3.59 0.47 1.62
CA LEU A 48 -3.43 0.36 3.05
C LEU A 48 -2.27 1.23 3.51
N ASP A 49 -2.59 2.22 4.32
CA ASP A 49 -1.65 3.12 4.97
C ASP A 49 -1.62 2.86 6.49
N THR A 50 -0.64 3.43 7.19
CA THR A 50 -0.56 3.38 8.64
C THR A 50 -1.21 4.63 9.24
N PRO A 51 -2.18 4.51 10.17
CA PRO A 51 -2.62 3.30 10.88
C PRO A 51 -3.79 2.55 10.19
N LEU A 52 -3.49 1.41 9.53
CA LEU A 52 -4.41 0.40 8.96
C LEU A 52 -5.65 0.94 8.21
N LYS A 53 -5.54 2.12 7.59
CA LYS A 53 -6.65 2.79 6.91
C LYS A 53 -6.41 2.84 5.42
N CYS A 54 -7.46 2.67 4.63
CA CYS A 54 -7.37 2.82 3.18
C CYS A 54 -7.34 4.30 2.79
N SER A 55 -6.26 4.71 2.13
CA SER A 55 -6.01 6.06 1.65
C SER A 55 -5.81 6.08 0.12
N PRO A 56 -6.23 7.15 -0.58
CA PRO A 56 -5.80 7.38 -1.96
C PRO A 56 -4.28 7.42 -2.06
N ARG A 57 -3.73 7.00 -3.21
CA ARG A 57 -2.27 6.99 -3.45
C ARG A 57 -1.61 8.35 -3.18
N SER A 58 -2.28 9.45 -3.49
CA SER A 58 -1.77 10.82 -3.28
C SER A 58 -1.61 11.21 -1.80
N LEU A 59 -2.25 10.47 -0.89
CA LEU A 59 -2.22 10.69 0.55
C LEU A 59 -1.37 9.66 1.29
N CYS A 60 -0.74 8.73 0.58
CA CYS A 60 0.15 7.73 1.16
C CYS A 60 1.39 8.38 1.77
N ASN A 61 1.79 7.87 2.94
CA ASN A 61 3.14 8.07 3.43
C ASN A 61 4.14 7.24 2.61
N CYS A 62 5.29 7.83 2.26
CA CYS A 62 6.34 7.16 1.50
C CYS A 62 7.47 6.70 2.44
N ASN A 63 7.85 5.43 2.34
CA ASN A 63 8.96 4.84 3.11
C ASN A 63 10.27 4.94 2.32
N TYR A 64 11.33 5.39 2.95
CA TYR A 64 12.66 5.43 2.35
C TYR A 64 13.68 4.85 3.35
N PRO A 65 14.92 4.53 2.94
CA PRO A 65 15.87 3.85 3.81
C PRO A 65 16.09 4.52 5.17
N ASN A 66 15.92 5.84 5.24
CA ASN A 66 16.18 6.66 6.41
C ASN A 66 14.88 7.18 7.10
N GLY A 67 13.69 6.67 6.76
CA GLY A 67 12.45 7.05 7.47
C GLY A 67 11.16 6.97 6.66
N ILE A 68 10.16 7.70 7.12
CA ILE A 68 8.84 7.82 6.50
C ILE A 68 8.57 9.31 6.27
N THR A 69 8.13 9.67 5.07
CA THR A 69 7.69 11.03 4.75
C THR A 69 6.19 11.06 4.50
N GLY A 70 5.57 12.20 4.84
CA GLY A 70 4.17 12.45 4.54
C GLY A 70 3.90 12.62 3.05
N PRO A 71 2.63 12.62 2.64
CA PRO A 71 2.24 12.85 1.25
C PRO A 71 2.74 14.19 0.69
N GLY A 72 3.06 14.17 -0.61
CA GLY A 72 3.60 15.30 -1.36
C GLY A 72 5.04 15.07 -1.84
N SER A 73 5.46 15.83 -2.85
CA SER A 73 6.83 15.75 -3.36
C SER A 73 7.82 16.30 -2.34
N LYS A 74 8.70 15.44 -1.85
CA LYS A 74 9.84 15.80 -0.99
C LYS A 74 11.10 15.28 -1.65
N ILE A 75 12.11 16.14 -1.79
CA ILE A 75 13.44 15.71 -2.22
C ILE A 75 14.11 15.13 -0.97
N ILE A 76 14.40 13.84 -1.02
CA ILE A 76 15.06 13.11 0.07
C ILE A 76 16.40 12.65 -0.50
N ASP A 77 17.51 13.17 0.04
CA ASP A 77 18.88 12.82 -0.38
C ASP A 77 19.23 13.03 -1.87
N GLY A 78 18.56 13.95 -2.57
CA GLY A 78 19.01 14.44 -3.88
C GLY A 78 19.00 13.43 -5.05
N ARG A 79 18.36 12.26 -4.90
CA ARG A 79 18.08 11.38 -6.04
C ARG A 79 16.76 11.76 -6.70
N GLN A 80 16.88 12.26 -7.93
CA GLN A 80 15.80 12.43 -8.89
C GLN A 80 15.61 11.14 -9.69
#